data_AF-A0A3P6TP34-F1
#
_entry.id   AF-A0A3P6TP34-F1
#
_cell.length_a   1.000
_cell.length_b   1.000
_cell.length_c   1.000
_cell.angle_alpha   90.00
_cell.angle_beta   90.00
_cell.angle_gamma   90.00
#
_symmetry.space_group_name_H-M   'P 1'
#
loop_
_entity.id
_entity.type
_entity.pdbx_description
1 polymer ?
#
loop_
_entity_poly.entity_id
_entity_poly.type
_entity_poly.pdbx_seq_one_letter_code
_entity_poly.pdbx_strand_id
1 'polypeptide(L)'
;MQMDLHQENIDISYRPRFPLPDELLALDRMETVCQYCGVSYLILSEFKDLEKTKRLQFIDLLTEVRDLKRLAHSHASDAKSLNLQREMQPFICYANKLLLETGQQMRNLKANFLQAKEKADKMAKAHKAELSCRTAEAAQLKEKIAKHSRQLAELQGLLDAKEKGDRGLLVAQLKKTLTMLQETRQLCSTISLQHAQIRQEIKSESQRIAGVTERLSFSASQRFLNNPIVFNRNPFSSSMHFRVRTTSSGLGLVKLQIAQYLDFFMVSHPPFLYSAYLQKLLAYEKARTNALLRQAEELSKQIKDLKADSQKQKVPTAETDDYVIHLTASLAEVRQELENKTAEFLQLKANCETLKGILSWQWTFFLALFTHLVLAFMLWWWWARCLQSKLIKILNVPVN
;
A
#
# COMPACT_ATOMS: atom_id res chain seq x y z
N MET A 1 17.07 -59.82 21.85
CA MET A 1 18.49 -59.56 21.58
C MET A 1 19.27 -60.02 22.81
N GLN A 2 19.73 -61.26 22.79
CA GLN A 2 20.65 -61.79 23.79
C GLN A 2 22.04 -61.26 23.45
N MET A 3 22.70 -60.59 24.39
CA MET A 3 24.11 -60.23 24.28
C MET A 3 24.93 -61.42 24.75
N ASP A 4 25.55 -62.12 23.80
CA ASP A 4 26.56 -63.13 24.08
C ASP A 4 27.77 -62.47 24.74
N LEU A 5 27.91 -62.68 26.04
CA LEU A 5 29.13 -62.37 26.78
C LEU A 5 30.14 -63.48 26.49
N HIS A 6 30.93 -63.30 25.44
CA HIS A 6 32.15 -64.08 25.25
C HIS A 6 33.11 -63.77 26.40
N GLN A 7 33.24 -64.72 27.32
CA GLN A 7 34.23 -64.71 28.37
C GLN A 7 35.55 -65.20 27.75
N GLU A 8 36.32 -64.25 27.21
CA GLU A 8 37.67 -64.51 26.74
C GLU A 8 38.53 -65.00 27.91
N ASN A 9 39.12 -66.17 27.74
CA ASN A 9 40.03 -66.80 28.67
C ASN A 9 41.34 -65.98 28.64
N ILE A 10 41.47 -65.03 29.58
CA ILE A 10 42.65 -64.16 29.66
C ILE A 10 43.83 -65.02 30.12
N ASP A 11 44.69 -65.39 29.18
CA ASP A 11 46.02 -65.92 29.46
C ASP A 11 46.85 -64.80 30.09
N ILE A 12 46.99 -64.80 31.42
CA ILE A 12 47.73 -63.79 32.18
C ILE A 12 49.23 -64.09 32.10
N SER A 13 49.78 -64.14 30.88
CA SER A 13 51.21 -63.96 30.65
C SER A 13 51.47 -62.46 30.44
N TYR A 14 51.37 -61.69 31.52
CA TYR A 14 51.67 -60.25 31.47
C TYR A 14 53.19 -60.08 31.29
N ARG A 15 53.61 -59.82 30.04
CA ARG A 15 54.93 -59.26 29.76
C ARG A 15 54.85 -57.74 29.78
N PRO A 16 55.63 -57.06 30.65
CA PRO A 16 55.71 -55.61 30.63
C PRO A 16 56.05 -55.11 29.23
N ARG A 17 55.28 -54.15 28.72
CA ARG A 17 55.48 -53.61 27.37
C ARG A 17 56.81 -52.85 27.23
N PHE A 18 57.36 -52.41 28.37
CA PHE A 18 58.69 -51.85 28.49
C PHE A 18 59.46 -52.71 29.49
N PRO A 19 60.41 -53.55 29.03
CA PRO A 19 61.27 -54.25 29.96
C PRO A 19 62.04 -53.22 30.79
N LEU A 20 62.37 -53.59 32.02
CA LEU A 20 63.22 -52.78 32.87
C LEU A 20 64.50 -52.39 32.12
N PRO A 21 64.93 -51.12 32.19
CA PRO A 21 66.27 -50.72 31.80
C PRO A 21 67.30 -51.61 32.53
N ASP A 22 68.37 -51.99 31.84
CA ASP A 22 69.37 -52.92 32.37
C ASP A 22 70.00 -52.41 33.68
N GLU A 23 70.03 -51.09 33.89
CA GLU A 23 70.53 -50.48 35.13
C GLU A 23 69.66 -50.81 36.36
N LEU A 24 68.34 -50.97 36.19
CA LEU A 24 67.42 -51.32 37.27
C LEU A 24 67.37 -52.83 37.53
N LEU A 25 67.71 -53.66 36.54
CA LEU A 25 67.88 -55.11 36.70
C LEU A 25 69.14 -55.47 37.51
N ALA A 26 70.12 -54.57 37.53
CA ALA A 26 71.38 -54.72 38.25
C ALA A 26 71.30 -54.28 39.73
N LEU A 27 70.22 -53.59 40.15
CA LEU A 27 70.01 -53.18 41.54
C LEU A 27 69.51 -54.34 42.40
N ASP A 28 69.89 -54.35 43.68
CA ASP A 28 69.42 -55.37 44.61
C ASP A 28 67.91 -55.22 44.86
N ARG A 29 67.22 -56.34 45.14
CA ARG A 29 65.76 -56.35 45.36
C ARG A 29 65.34 -55.43 46.50
N MET A 30 66.21 -55.20 47.47
CA MET A 30 65.99 -54.30 48.61
C MET A 30 66.01 -52.81 48.24
N GLU A 31 66.54 -52.45 47.06
CA GLU A 31 66.64 -51.07 46.58
C GLU A 31 65.49 -50.69 45.63
N THR A 32 64.84 -51.67 45.02
CA THR A 32 63.74 -51.47 44.06
C THR A 32 62.35 -51.43 44.73
N VAL A 33 62.31 -51.63 46.05
CA VAL A 33 61.12 -51.63 46.88
C VAL A 33 61.19 -50.47 47.87
N CYS A 34 60.12 -49.68 47.98
CA CYS A 34 60.07 -48.62 48.97
C CYS A 34 60.14 -49.21 50.39
N GLN A 35 61.16 -48.84 51.16
CA GLN A 35 61.40 -49.39 52.51
C GLN A 35 60.25 -49.11 53.51
N TYR A 36 59.42 -48.09 53.25
CA TYR A 36 58.33 -47.71 54.14
C TYR A 36 57.00 -48.40 53.85
N CYS A 37 56.73 -48.80 52.60
CA CYS A 37 55.44 -49.37 52.21
C CYS A 37 55.52 -50.73 51.48
N GLY A 38 56.73 -51.22 51.16
CA GLY A 38 56.92 -52.53 50.54
C GLY A 38 56.47 -52.64 49.08
N VAL A 39 56.06 -51.52 48.46
CA VAL A 39 55.61 -51.50 47.06
C VAL A 39 56.81 -51.30 46.14
N SER A 40 56.95 -52.16 45.13
CA SER A 40 57.96 -52.00 44.08
C SER A 40 57.66 -50.76 43.24
N TYR A 41 58.67 -49.92 42.99
CA TYR A 41 58.54 -48.73 42.14
C TYR A 41 58.03 -49.07 40.73
N LEU A 42 58.21 -50.31 40.27
CA LEU A 42 57.74 -50.81 38.99
C LEU A 42 56.24 -50.94 38.92
N ILE A 43 55.64 -51.56 39.95
CA ILE A 43 54.18 -51.71 40.06
C ILE A 43 53.53 -50.33 40.08
N LEU A 44 54.14 -49.36 40.75
CA LEU A 44 53.64 -47.99 40.80
C LEU A 44 53.70 -47.28 39.43
N SER A 45 54.74 -47.54 38.62
CA SER A 45 54.86 -46.98 37.27
C SER A 45 53.80 -47.54 36.31
N GLU A 46 53.57 -48.86 36.33
CA GLU A 46 52.55 -49.51 35.52
C GLU A 46 51.13 -49.06 35.92
N PHE A 47 50.89 -48.87 37.22
CA PHE A 47 49.60 -48.37 37.70
C PHE A 47 49.32 -46.94 37.22
N LYS A 48 50.35 -46.07 37.19
CA LYS A 48 50.23 -44.71 36.66
C LYS A 48 49.97 -44.70 35.15
N ASP A 49 50.59 -45.60 34.39
CA ASP A 49 50.36 -45.70 32.94
C ASP A 49 48.97 -46.26 32.62
N LEU A 50 48.50 -47.24 33.38
CA LEU A 50 47.13 -47.74 33.30
C LEU A 50 46.12 -46.65 33.65
N GLU A 51 46.37 -45.88 34.72
CA GLU A 51 45.51 -44.77 35.11
C GLU A 51 45.47 -43.69 34.02
N LYS A 52 46.62 -43.34 33.42
CA LYS A 52 46.70 -42.40 32.30
C LYS A 52 45.91 -42.90 31.10
N THR A 53 46.06 -44.17 30.73
CA THR A 53 45.33 -44.79 29.62
C THR A 53 43.82 -44.80 29.86
N LYS A 54 43.39 -45.15 31.08
CA LYS A 54 41.97 -45.13 31.46
C LYS A 54 41.40 -43.71 31.50
N ARG A 55 42.16 -42.73 31.96
CA ARG A 55 41.77 -41.32 31.91
C ARG A 55 41.58 -40.83 30.47
N LEU A 56 42.47 -41.19 29.55
CA LEU A 56 42.32 -40.87 28.13
C LEU A 56 41.06 -41.51 27.53
N GLN A 57 40.86 -42.82 27.76
CA GLN A 57 39.64 -43.52 27.32
C GLN A 57 38.36 -42.88 27.88
N PHE A 58 38.39 -42.44 29.14
CA PHE A 58 37.26 -41.77 29.76
C PHE A 58 37.00 -40.38 29.15
N ILE A 59 38.05 -39.62 28.83
CA ILE A 59 37.93 -38.33 28.14
C ILE A 59 37.32 -38.53 26.75
N ASP A 60 37.81 -39.51 25.99
CA ASP A 60 37.29 -39.83 24.65
C ASP A 60 35.80 -40.18 24.71
N LEU A 61 35.42 -41.07 25.64
CA LEU A 61 34.02 -41.43 25.87
C LEU A 61 33.15 -40.21 26.25
N LEU A 62 33.66 -39.31 27.09
CA LEU A 62 32.94 -38.08 27.45
C LEU A 62 32.78 -37.13 26.25
N THR A 63 33.75 -37.09 25.34
CA THR A 63 33.62 -36.30 24.10
C THR A 63 32.58 -36.89 23.16
N GLU A 64 32.57 -38.21 22.97
CA GLU A 64 31.54 -38.89 22.16
C GLU A 64 30.14 -38.68 22.72
N VAL A 65 29.95 -38.84 24.03
CA VAL A 65 28.65 -38.60 24.68
C VAL A 65 28.20 -37.14 24.50
N ARG A 66 29.14 -36.18 24.55
CA ARG A 66 28.83 -34.77 24.31
C ARG A 66 28.39 -34.53 22.86
N ASP A 67 29.05 -35.14 21.89
CA ASP A 67 28.71 -34.98 20.47
C ASP A 67 27.40 -35.66 20.11
N LEU A 68 27.13 -36.86 20.64
CA LEU A 68 25.81 -37.51 20.53
C LEU A 68 24.70 -36.64 21.13
N LYS A 69 24.96 -35.99 22.27
CA LYS A 69 24.00 -35.05 22.87
C LYS A 69 23.75 -33.85 21.97
N ARG A 70 24.77 -33.29 21.31
CA ARG A 70 24.62 -32.18 20.34
C ARG A 70 23.80 -32.63 19.13
N LEU A 71 24.08 -33.80 18.56
CA LEU A 71 23.34 -34.36 17.44
C LEU A 71 21.87 -34.57 17.81
N ALA A 72 21.57 -35.16 18.97
CA ALA A 72 20.20 -35.34 19.44
C ALA A 72 19.45 -34.01 19.60
N HIS A 73 20.12 -32.95 20.08
CA HIS A 73 19.51 -31.62 20.17
C HIS A 73 19.26 -31.00 18.79
N SER A 74 20.17 -31.20 17.82
CA SER A 74 19.97 -30.76 16.44
C SER A 74 18.75 -31.43 15.83
N HIS A 75 18.67 -32.76 15.89
CA HIS A 75 17.54 -33.52 15.36
C HIS A 75 16.20 -33.14 16.03
N ALA A 76 16.19 -32.89 17.35
CA ALA A 76 15.00 -32.42 18.05
C ALA A 76 14.55 -31.01 17.62
N SER A 77 15.50 -30.12 17.27
CA SER A 77 15.20 -28.80 16.71
C SER A 77 14.61 -28.90 15.31
N ASP A 78 15.22 -29.73 14.46
CA ASP A 78 14.77 -29.95 13.08
C ASP A 78 13.36 -30.55 13.05
N ALA A 79 13.07 -31.53 13.91
CA ALA A 79 11.74 -32.13 14.05
C ALA A 79 10.67 -31.09 14.44
N LYS A 80 11.00 -30.14 15.34
CA LYS A 80 10.08 -29.04 15.70
C LYS A 80 9.83 -28.09 14.54
N SER A 81 10.86 -27.78 13.75
CA SER A 81 10.71 -26.91 12.57
C SER A 81 9.81 -27.54 11.50
N LEU A 82 9.94 -28.86 11.28
CA LEU A 82 9.11 -29.61 10.34
C LEU A 82 7.65 -29.71 10.82
N ASN A 83 7.43 -29.91 12.12
CA ASN A 83 6.07 -29.89 12.69
C ASN A 83 5.42 -28.52 12.55
N LEU A 84 6.14 -27.44 12.87
CA LEU A 84 5.63 -26.07 12.70
C LEU A 84 5.30 -25.79 11.22
N GLN A 85 6.15 -26.25 10.29
CA GLN A 85 5.89 -26.14 8.86
C GLN A 85 4.62 -26.89 8.43
N ARG A 86 4.38 -28.11 8.95
CA ARG A 86 3.13 -28.85 8.69
C ARG A 86 1.90 -28.15 9.26
N GLU A 87 2.01 -27.59 10.46
CA GLU A 87 0.92 -26.82 11.07
C GLU A 87 0.61 -25.54 10.30
N MET A 88 1.61 -24.91 9.66
CA MET A 88 1.41 -23.71 8.85
C MET A 88 0.85 -23.99 7.44
N GLN A 89 1.06 -25.19 6.88
CA GLN A 89 0.56 -25.54 5.54
C GLN A 89 -0.93 -25.26 5.29
N PRO A 90 -1.89 -25.63 6.17
CA PRO A 90 -3.30 -25.32 5.96
C PRO A 90 -3.58 -23.82 5.89
N PHE A 91 -2.86 -22.99 6.66
CA PHE A 91 -2.99 -21.54 6.61
C PHE A 91 -2.46 -20.96 5.30
N ILE A 92 -1.31 -21.46 4.82
CA ILE A 92 -0.74 -21.07 3.52
C ILE A 92 -1.71 -21.45 2.39
N CYS A 93 -2.26 -22.67 2.42
CA CYS A 93 -3.25 -23.13 1.45
C CYS A 93 -4.52 -22.26 1.47
N TYR A 94 -5.03 -21.94 2.66
CA TYR A 94 -6.18 -21.07 2.83
C TYR A 94 -5.91 -19.64 2.31
N ALA A 95 -4.76 -19.06 2.64
CA ALA A 95 -4.36 -17.75 2.17
C ALA A 95 -4.25 -17.70 0.64
N ASN A 96 -3.65 -18.72 0.01
CA ASN A 96 -3.56 -18.83 -1.43
C ASN A 96 -4.93 -18.97 -2.10
N LYS A 97 -5.85 -19.75 -1.51
CA LYS A 97 -7.24 -19.86 -1.99
C LYS A 97 -7.94 -18.51 -1.94
N LEU A 98 -7.84 -17.79 -0.83
CA LEU A 98 -8.43 -16.46 -0.66
C LEU A 98 -7.86 -15.44 -1.66
N LEU A 99 -6.54 -15.48 -1.90
CA LEU A 99 -5.88 -14.64 -2.91
C LEU A 99 -6.38 -14.93 -4.33
N LEU A 100 -6.57 -16.20 -4.68
CA LEU A 100 -7.11 -16.62 -5.97
C LEU A 100 -8.56 -16.14 -6.16
N GLU A 101 -9.42 -16.34 -5.16
CA GLU A 101 -10.82 -15.89 -5.18
C GLU A 101 -10.92 -14.37 -5.30
N THR A 102 -10.12 -13.63 -4.52
CA THR A 102 -10.06 -12.16 -4.59
C THR A 102 -9.55 -11.70 -5.96
N GLY A 103 -8.53 -12.36 -6.51
CA GLY A 103 -8.02 -12.09 -7.85
C GLY A 103 -9.08 -12.32 -8.95
N GLN A 104 -9.90 -13.35 -8.82
CA GLN A 104 -11.00 -13.63 -9.75
C GLN A 104 -12.10 -12.56 -9.66
N GLN A 105 -12.48 -12.15 -8.45
CA GLN A 105 -13.44 -11.06 -8.25
C GLN A 105 -12.95 -9.75 -8.89
N MET A 106 -11.66 -9.42 -8.73
CA MET A 106 -11.07 -8.23 -9.37
C MET A 106 -11.08 -8.30 -10.89
N ARG A 107 -10.82 -9.48 -11.48
CA ARG A 107 -10.93 -9.68 -12.94
C ARG A 107 -12.36 -9.48 -13.43
N ASN A 108 -13.35 -10.02 -12.71
CA ASN A 108 -14.77 -9.88 -13.05
C ASN A 108 -15.23 -8.42 -12.94
N LEU A 109 -14.86 -7.72 -11.86
CA LEU A 109 -15.15 -6.29 -11.71
C LEU A 109 -14.52 -5.45 -12.83
N LYS A 110 -13.27 -5.75 -13.21
CA LYS A 110 -12.59 -5.07 -14.31
C LYS A 110 -13.30 -5.30 -15.65
N ALA A 111 -13.74 -6.53 -15.93
CA ALA A 111 -14.51 -6.85 -17.13
C ALA A 111 -15.85 -6.10 -17.17
N ASN A 112 -16.58 -6.08 -16.06
CA ASN A 112 -17.84 -5.34 -15.93
C ASN A 112 -17.64 -3.84 -16.14
N PHE A 113 -16.56 -3.27 -15.60
CA PHE A 113 -16.22 -1.85 -15.79
C PHE A 113 -15.91 -1.52 -17.26
N LEU A 114 -15.12 -2.37 -17.94
CA LEU A 114 -14.84 -2.23 -19.37
C LEU A 114 -16.12 -2.29 -20.21
N GLN A 115 -17.02 -3.23 -19.92
CA GLN A 115 -18.30 -3.34 -20.61
C GLN A 115 -19.21 -2.13 -20.36
N ALA A 116 -19.26 -1.63 -19.12
CA ALA A 116 -20.02 -0.43 -18.78
C ALA A 116 -19.47 0.81 -19.50
N LYS A 117 -18.14 0.94 -19.58
CA LYS A 117 -17.48 2.01 -20.33
C LYS A 117 -17.81 1.95 -21.82
N GLU A 118 -17.74 0.78 -22.44
CA GLU A 118 -18.08 0.62 -23.85
C GLU A 118 -19.55 0.99 -24.15
N LYS A 119 -20.47 0.61 -23.24
CA LYS A 119 -21.88 1.01 -23.34
C LYS A 119 -22.05 2.53 -23.21
N ALA A 120 -21.37 3.16 -22.26
CA ALA A 120 -21.40 4.62 -22.09
C ALA A 120 -20.84 5.34 -23.33
N ASP A 121 -19.75 4.86 -23.92
CA ASP A 121 -19.17 5.43 -25.14
C ASP A 121 -20.11 5.29 -26.34
N LYS A 122 -20.81 4.16 -26.47
CA LYS A 122 -21.85 3.95 -27.51
C LYS A 122 -23.03 4.91 -27.32
N MET A 123 -23.52 5.07 -26.09
CA MET A 123 -24.60 6.02 -25.78
C MET A 123 -24.17 7.46 -26.05
N ALA A 124 -22.95 7.85 -25.66
CA ALA A 124 -22.42 9.19 -25.91
C ALA A 124 -22.30 9.50 -27.41
N LYS A 125 -21.87 8.52 -28.21
CA LYS A 125 -21.83 8.66 -29.68
C LYS A 125 -23.23 8.79 -30.29
N ALA A 126 -24.19 7.97 -29.86
CA ALA A 126 -25.57 8.04 -30.33
C ALA A 126 -26.20 9.41 -29.98
N HIS A 127 -26.03 9.87 -28.75
CA HIS A 127 -26.53 11.16 -28.30
C HIS A 127 -25.88 12.32 -29.06
N LYS A 128 -24.57 12.26 -29.34
CA LYS A 128 -23.88 13.27 -30.16
C LYS A 128 -24.44 13.33 -31.58
N ALA A 129 -24.74 12.17 -32.18
CA ALA A 129 -25.35 12.10 -33.50
C ALA A 129 -26.76 12.69 -33.51
N GLU A 130 -27.58 12.37 -32.51
CA GLU A 130 -28.93 12.94 -32.36
C GLU A 130 -28.88 14.47 -32.19
N LEU A 131 -27.98 14.97 -31.33
CA LEU A 131 -27.79 16.41 -31.15
C LEU A 131 -27.40 17.09 -32.47
N SER A 132 -26.53 16.46 -33.27
CA SER A 132 -26.14 16.97 -34.58
C SER A 132 -27.29 16.99 -35.60
N CYS A 133 -28.22 16.04 -35.52
CA CYS A 133 -29.42 16.03 -36.37
C CYS A 133 -30.37 17.17 -35.97
N ARG A 134 -30.64 17.31 -34.66
CA ARG A 134 -31.50 18.37 -34.12
C ARG A 134 -30.95 19.78 -34.37
N THR A 135 -29.64 19.97 -34.32
CA THR A 135 -29.03 21.27 -34.66
C THR A 135 -29.17 21.60 -36.14
N ALA A 136 -29.07 20.61 -37.04
CA ALA A 136 -29.33 20.79 -38.47
C ALA A 136 -30.81 21.14 -38.75
N GLU A 137 -31.75 20.44 -38.11
CA GLU A 137 -33.19 20.76 -38.21
C GLU A 137 -33.51 22.18 -37.72
N ALA A 138 -32.92 22.58 -36.59
CA ALA A 138 -33.07 23.93 -36.06
C ALA A 138 -32.52 25.00 -37.02
N ALA A 139 -31.40 24.72 -37.71
CA ALA A 139 -30.84 25.62 -38.72
C ALA A 139 -31.79 25.75 -39.94
N GLN A 140 -32.34 24.65 -40.42
CA GLN A 140 -33.32 24.67 -41.52
C GLN A 140 -34.60 25.44 -41.16
N LEU A 141 -35.09 25.29 -39.93
CA LEU A 141 -36.24 26.03 -39.44
C LEU A 141 -35.97 27.54 -39.35
N LYS A 142 -34.78 27.94 -38.88
CA LYS A 142 -34.36 29.35 -38.87
C LYS A 142 -34.32 29.93 -40.28
N GLU A 143 -33.82 29.19 -41.26
CA GLU A 143 -33.80 29.63 -42.65
C GLU A 143 -35.21 29.79 -43.23
N LYS A 144 -36.12 28.84 -42.95
CA LYS A 144 -37.54 28.93 -43.35
C LYS A 144 -38.21 30.16 -42.73
N ILE A 145 -37.98 30.43 -41.44
CA ILE A 145 -38.48 31.64 -40.77
C ILE A 145 -37.96 32.88 -41.47
N ALA A 146 -36.65 32.97 -41.72
CA ALA A 146 -36.05 34.13 -42.39
C ALA A 146 -36.59 34.33 -43.82
N LYS A 147 -36.94 33.24 -44.54
CA LYS A 147 -37.59 33.32 -45.85
C LYS A 147 -39.02 33.85 -45.74
N HIS A 148 -39.84 33.32 -44.84
CA HIS A 148 -41.21 33.80 -44.63
C HIS A 148 -41.26 35.25 -44.12
N SER A 149 -40.32 35.66 -43.26
CA SER A 149 -40.21 37.05 -42.80
C SER A 149 -39.90 38.02 -43.95
N ARG A 150 -39.04 37.62 -44.89
CA ARG A 150 -38.77 38.41 -46.11
C ARG A 150 -40.01 38.52 -47.00
N GLN A 151 -40.73 37.42 -47.22
CA GLN A 151 -41.98 37.41 -48.00
C GLN A 151 -43.05 38.31 -47.37
N LEU A 152 -43.18 38.32 -46.04
CA LEU A 152 -44.09 39.24 -45.36
C LEU A 152 -43.71 40.69 -45.58
N ALA A 153 -42.42 41.04 -45.46
CA ALA A 153 -41.96 42.41 -45.68
C ALA A 153 -42.24 42.89 -47.12
N GLU A 154 -42.06 42.01 -48.11
CA GLU A 154 -42.37 42.30 -49.52
C GLU A 154 -43.87 42.50 -49.76
N LEU A 155 -44.71 41.59 -49.23
CA LEU A 155 -46.16 41.72 -49.33
C LEU A 155 -46.68 42.97 -48.62
N GLN A 156 -46.08 43.33 -47.48
CA GLN A 156 -46.42 44.56 -46.75
C GLN A 156 -46.14 45.80 -47.62
N GLY A 157 -44.96 45.87 -48.25
CA GLY A 157 -44.60 46.97 -49.15
C GLY A 157 -45.51 47.08 -50.38
N LEU A 158 -45.96 45.95 -50.95
CA LEU A 158 -46.94 45.95 -52.04
C LEU A 158 -48.32 46.45 -51.60
N LEU A 159 -48.71 46.19 -50.35
CA LEU A 159 -49.98 46.61 -49.77
C LEU A 159 -50.02 48.12 -49.52
N ASP A 160 -48.86 48.69 -49.14
CA ASP A 160 -48.67 50.13 -48.98
C ASP A 160 -48.65 50.87 -50.34
N ALA A 161 -48.25 50.21 -51.43
CA ALA A 161 -48.16 50.79 -52.77
C ALA A 161 -49.44 50.75 -53.63
N LYS A 162 -50.39 49.83 -53.37
CA LYS A 162 -51.61 49.66 -54.20
C LYS A 162 -52.82 50.39 -53.59
N GLU A 163 -53.28 51.46 -54.23
CA GLU A 163 -54.41 52.24 -53.71
C GLU A 163 -55.80 51.59 -53.91
N LYS A 164 -56.18 50.94 -55.03
CA LYS A 164 -57.63 50.64 -55.25
C LYS A 164 -58.09 49.35 -55.98
N GLY A 165 -57.23 48.37 -56.33
CA GLY A 165 -57.68 47.19 -57.12
C GLY A 165 -57.72 45.83 -56.39
N ASP A 166 -56.56 45.32 -55.98
CA ASP A 166 -56.38 43.91 -55.55
C ASP A 166 -56.13 43.74 -54.05
N ARG A 167 -56.60 44.67 -53.22
CA ARG A 167 -56.33 44.63 -51.77
C ARG A 167 -56.80 43.32 -51.11
N GLY A 168 -57.93 42.76 -51.57
CA GLY A 168 -58.48 41.52 -51.01
C GLY A 168 -57.56 40.30 -51.19
N LEU A 169 -56.98 40.13 -52.38
CA LEU A 169 -56.09 39.01 -52.68
C LEU A 169 -54.76 39.12 -51.90
N LEU A 170 -54.21 40.35 -51.83
CA LEU A 170 -53.00 40.64 -51.06
C LEU A 170 -53.21 40.39 -49.56
N VAL A 171 -54.32 40.86 -48.98
CA VAL A 171 -54.67 40.60 -47.58
C VAL A 171 -54.84 39.10 -47.32
N ALA A 172 -55.43 38.33 -48.24
CA ALA A 172 -55.57 36.88 -48.09
C ALA A 172 -54.20 36.17 -48.11
N GLN A 173 -53.29 36.55 -49.02
CA GLN A 173 -51.92 36.01 -49.05
C GLN A 173 -51.11 36.38 -47.80
N LEU A 174 -51.24 37.61 -47.31
CA LEU A 174 -50.56 38.08 -46.11
C LEU A 174 -51.06 37.34 -44.86
N LYS A 175 -52.37 37.12 -44.76
CA LYS A 175 -52.99 36.32 -43.69
C LYS A 175 -52.50 34.86 -43.72
N LYS A 176 -52.42 34.25 -44.91
CA LYS A 176 -51.88 32.89 -45.09
C LYS A 176 -50.39 32.79 -44.70
N THR A 177 -49.60 33.80 -45.02
CA THR A 177 -48.17 33.82 -44.67
C THR A 177 -47.98 34.03 -43.17
N LEU A 178 -48.80 34.88 -42.55
CA LEU A 178 -48.83 35.09 -41.11
C LEU A 178 -49.19 33.80 -40.34
N THR A 179 -50.20 33.05 -40.80
CA THR A 179 -50.56 31.76 -40.18
C THR A 179 -49.41 30.75 -40.27
N MET A 180 -48.74 30.63 -41.43
CA MET A 180 -47.57 29.75 -41.55
C MET A 180 -46.43 30.19 -40.62
N LEU A 181 -46.22 31.50 -40.44
CA LEU A 181 -45.19 32.02 -39.53
C LEU A 181 -45.54 31.75 -38.06
N GLN A 182 -46.81 31.85 -37.67
CA GLN A 182 -47.28 31.47 -36.34
C GLN A 182 -47.08 29.97 -36.06
N GLU A 183 -47.44 29.09 -37.01
CA GLU A 183 -47.21 27.65 -36.91
C GLU A 183 -45.70 27.33 -36.78
N THR A 184 -44.87 27.98 -37.59
CA THR A 184 -43.41 27.79 -37.54
C THR A 184 -42.82 28.27 -36.21
N ARG A 185 -43.34 29.37 -35.66
CA ARG A 185 -42.94 29.91 -34.35
C ARG A 185 -43.36 28.98 -33.21
N GLN A 186 -44.58 28.44 -33.26
CA GLN A 186 -45.04 27.42 -32.32
C GLN A 186 -44.12 26.20 -32.36
N LEU A 187 -43.80 25.68 -33.55
CA LEU A 187 -42.89 24.55 -33.72
C LEU A 187 -41.49 24.83 -33.11
N CYS A 188 -40.93 26.01 -33.34
CA CYS A 188 -39.64 26.39 -32.74
C CYS A 188 -39.70 26.47 -31.21
N SER A 189 -40.83 26.93 -30.65
CA SER A 189 -41.03 26.96 -29.20
C SER A 189 -41.05 25.56 -28.60
N THR A 190 -41.71 24.60 -29.27
CA THR A 190 -41.76 23.19 -28.85
C THR A 190 -40.38 22.55 -28.90
N ILE A 191 -39.62 22.79 -29.98
CA ILE A 191 -38.24 22.28 -30.12
C ILE A 191 -37.32 22.87 -29.05
N SER A 192 -37.45 24.17 -28.76
CA SER A 192 -36.67 24.82 -27.70
C SER A 192 -36.96 24.21 -26.32
N LEU A 193 -38.23 23.96 -26.01
CA LEU A 193 -38.66 23.31 -24.77
C LEU A 193 -38.11 21.87 -24.68
N GLN A 194 -38.22 21.08 -25.75
CA GLN A 194 -37.65 19.73 -25.80
C GLN A 194 -36.13 19.76 -25.60
N HIS A 195 -35.43 20.75 -26.17
CA HIS A 195 -33.99 20.90 -25.97
C HIS A 195 -33.63 21.28 -24.52
N ALA A 196 -34.47 22.06 -23.83
CA ALA A 196 -34.30 22.37 -22.42
C ALA A 196 -34.51 21.13 -21.55
N GLN A 197 -35.55 20.34 -21.82
CA GLN A 197 -35.83 19.07 -21.13
C GLN A 197 -34.67 18.08 -21.28
N ILE A 198 -34.19 17.85 -22.50
CA ILE A 198 -33.04 16.95 -22.75
C ILE A 198 -31.80 17.42 -22.00
N ARG A 199 -31.52 18.74 -21.98
CA ARG A 199 -30.37 19.27 -21.21
C ARG A 199 -30.51 19.01 -19.71
N GLN A 200 -31.72 19.09 -19.18
CA GLN A 200 -31.98 18.80 -17.77
C GLN A 200 -31.82 17.30 -17.44
N GLU A 201 -32.28 16.41 -18.33
CA GLU A 201 -32.07 14.95 -18.21
C GLU A 201 -30.58 14.57 -18.27
N ILE A 202 -29.80 15.19 -19.16
CA ILE A 202 -28.34 14.98 -19.21
C ILE A 202 -27.69 15.43 -17.90
N LYS A 203 -28.11 16.56 -17.33
CA LYS A 203 -27.57 17.09 -16.07
C LYS A 203 -27.90 16.15 -14.91
N SER A 204 -29.14 15.67 -14.81
CA SER A 204 -29.55 14.75 -13.73
C SER A 204 -28.84 13.39 -13.84
N GLU A 205 -28.67 12.83 -15.05
CA GLU A 205 -28.01 11.54 -15.21
C GLU A 205 -26.49 11.63 -15.01
N SER A 206 -25.88 12.76 -15.38
CA SER A 206 -24.47 13.05 -15.05
C SER A 206 -24.24 13.11 -13.53
N GLN A 207 -25.16 13.74 -12.79
CA GLN A 207 -25.13 13.75 -11.32
C GLN A 207 -25.32 12.34 -10.74
N ARG A 208 -26.21 11.52 -11.34
CA ARG A 208 -26.43 10.14 -10.91
C ARG A 208 -25.18 9.27 -11.09
N ILE A 209 -24.48 9.43 -12.22
CA ILE A 209 -23.20 8.74 -12.50
C ILE A 209 -22.10 9.20 -11.52
N ALA A 210 -21.99 10.50 -11.25
CA ALA A 210 -21.05 11.03 -10.27
C ALA A 210 -21.29 10.42 -8.87
N GLY A 211 -22.54 10.37 -8.41
CA GLY A 211 -22.90 9.76 -7.13
C GLY A 211 -22.64 8.25 -7.06
N VAL A 212 -22.83 7.50 -8.15
CA VAL A 212 -22.44 6.07 -8.20
C VAL A 212 -20.92 5.93 -8.09
N THR A 213 -20.17 6.79 -8.77
CA THR A 213 -18.69 6.78 -8.76
C THR A 213 -18.15 7.06 -7.36
N GLU A 214 -18.71 8.06 -6.68
CA GLU A 214 -18.36 8.37 -5.28
C GLU A 214 -18.66 7.19 -4.35
N ARG A 215 -19.86 6.58 -4.45
CA ARG A 215 -20.21 5.40 -3.64
C ARG A 215 -19.27 4.22 -3.87
N LEU A 216 -18.85 3.96 -5.11
CA LEU A 216 -17.89 2.91 -5.41
C LEU A 216 -16.51 3.20 -4.82
N SER A 217 -16.05 4.46 -4.90
CA SER A 217 -14.78 4.89 -4.29
C SER A 217 -14.80 4.80 -2.75
N PHE A 218 -15.93 5.16 -2.14
CA PHE A 218 -16.14 5.06 -0.71
C PHE A 218 -16.21 3.61 -0.25
N SER A 219 -16.94 2.74 -0.95
CA SER A 219 -17.05 1.32 -0.63
C SER A 219 -15.71 0.60 -0.77
N ALA A 220 -14.89 0.96 -1.78
CA ALA A 220 -13.53 0.46 -1.90
C ALA A 220 -12.66 0.85 -0.69
N SER A 221 -12.74 2.12 -0.26
CA SER A 221 -12.02 2.62 0.93
C SER A 221 -12.51 1.95 2.23
N GLN A 222 -13.82 1.77 2.39
CA GLN A 222 -14.39 1.09 3.57
C GLN A 222 -14.00 -0.38 3.65
N ARG A 223 -13.92 -1.11 2.54
CA ARG A 223 -13.46 -2.51 2.55
C ARG A 223 -12.01 -2.65 3.02
N PHE A 224 -11.17 -1.66 2.71
CA PHE A 224 -9.80 -1.59 3.24
C PHE A 224 -9.77 -1.34 4.75
N LEU A 225 -10.69 -0.53 5.27
CA LEU A 225 -10.75 -0.20 6.70
C LEU A 225 -11.45 -1.27 7.55
N ASN A 226 -12.49 -1.93 7.02
CA ASN A 226 -13.33 -2.88 7.75
C ASN A 226 -12.84 -4.34 7.68
N ASN A 227 -11.85 -4.64 6.85
CA ASN A 227 -11.01 -5.83 7.00
C ASN A 227 -9.62 -5.41 7.49
N PRO A 228 -9.49 -4.90 8.74
CA PRO A 228 -8.18 -4.90 9.34
C PRO A 228 -7.74 -6.37 9.35
N ILE A 229 -6.56 -6.65 8.81
CA ILE A 229 -5.92 -7.95 9.02
C ILE A 229 -5.81 -8.09 10.54
N VAL A 230 -6.76 -8.81 11.14
CA VAL A 230 -6.78 -9.08 12.58
C VAL A 230 -5.63 -10.04 12.80
N PHE A 231 -4.45 -9.49 13.08
CA PHE A 231 -3.44 -10.21 13.81
C PHE A 231 -4.07 -10.55 15.15
N ASN A 232 -4.52 -11.81 15.27
CA ASN A 232 -5.07 -12.36 16.49
C ASN A 232 -4.00 -12.24 17.59
N ARG A 233 -4.06 -11.15 18.36
CA ARG A 233 -3.28 -10.97 19.58
C ARG A 233 -3.91 -11.89 20.62
N ASN A 234 -3.37 -13.10 20.71
CA ASN A 234 -3.72 -14.05 21.74
C ASN A 234 -3.50 -13.41 23.14
N PRO A 235 -4.49 -13.42 24.04
CA PRO A 235 -4.37 -12.84 25.36
C PRO A 235 -3.80 -13.88 26.33
N PHE A 236 -2.48 -14.02 26.36
CA PHE A 236 -1.81 -14.59 27.54
C PHE A 236 -1.19 -13.46 28.36
N SER A 237 -2.06 -12.70 29.03
CA SER A 237 -1.69 -11.93 30.21
C SER A 237 -1.63 -12.88 31.40
N SER A 238 -0.45 -13.42 31.67
CA SER A 238 -0.08 -13.83 33.01
C SER A 238 1.31 -13.28 33.25
N SER A 239 1.40 -12.48 34.31
CA SER A 239 2.60 -11.90 34.89
C SER A 239 3.81 -12.82 34.69
N MET A 240 4.62 -12.53 33.67
CA MET A 240 5.97 -13.06 33.55
C MET A 240 6.89 -11.92 33.90
N HIS A 241 7.41 -11.94 35.13
CA HIS A 241 8.68 -11.30 35.43
C HIS A 241 9.67 -11.73 34.35
N PHE A 242 10.02 -10.82 33.45
CA PHE A 242 10.96 -11.05 32.37
C PHE A 242 12.37 -11.08 32.98
N ARG A 243 12.69 -12.16 33.69
CA ARG A 243 14.06 -12.48 34.08
C ARG A 243 14.69 -13.11 32.84
N VAL A 244 15.25 -12.27 31.98
CA VAL A 244 16.04 -12.71 30.82
C VAL A 244 17.24 -13.50 31.34
N ARG A 245 17.10 -14.81 31.45
CA ARG A 245 18.26 -15.70 31.46
C ARG A 245 18.73 -15.77 30.01
N THR A 246 19.72 -14.93 29.70
CA THR A 246 20.49 -14.95 28.46
C THR A 246 21.22 -16.28 28.34
N THR A 247 20.54 -17.31 27.83
CA THR A 247 21.23 -18.42 27.18
C THR A 247 21.52 -17.98 25.74
N SER A 248 22.74 -18.26 25.27
CA SER A 248 23.30 -17.76 24.01
C SER A 248 22.49 -18.11 22.75
N SER A 249 21.49 -18.99 22.84
CA SER A 249 20.60 -19.39 21.74
C SER A 249 19.39 -18.46 21.52
N GLY A 250 19.03 -17.59 22.47
CA GLY A 250 17.87 -16.69 22.35
C GLY A 250 18.08 -15.48 21.43
N LEU A 251 19.33 -15.05 21.22
CA LEU A 251 19.67 -13.88 20.40
C LEU A 251 19.41 -14.10 18.90
N GLY A 252 19.44 -15.36 18.42
CA GLY A 252 19.21 -15.68 17.01
C GLY A 252 17.75 -15.49 16.60
N LEU A 253 16.81 -15.90 17.45
CA LEU A 253 15.36 -15.79 17.19
C LEU A 253 14.89 -14.33 17.19
N VAL A 254 15.42 -13.50 18.10
CA VAL A 254 15.10 -12.06 18.15
C VAL A 254 15.65 -11.35 16.91
N LYS A 255 16.85 -11.70 16.44
CA LYS A 255 17.41 -11.15 15.19
C LYS A 255 16.56 -11.52 13.97
N LEU A 256 16.07 -12.75 13.90
CA LEU A 256 15.26 -13.22 12.77
C LEU A 256 13.88 -12.53 12.74
N GLN A 257 13.23 -12.37 13.89
CA GLN A 257 11.96 -11.64 13.98
C GLN A 257 12.10 -10.16 13.65
N ILE A 258 13.17 -9.49 14.11
CA ILE A 258 13.43 -8.09 13.76
C ILE A 258 13.72 -7.93 12.27
N ALA A 259 14.50 -8.84 11.67
CA ALA A 259 14.77 -8.83 10.23
C ALA A 259 13.50 -9.02 9.40
N GLN A 260 12.65 -9.98 9.75
CA GLN A 260 11.37 -10.21 9.06
C GLN A 260 10.41 -9.01 9.20
N TYR A 261 10.40 -8.34 10.35
CA TYR A 261 9.59 -7.13 10.55
C TYR A 261 10.10 -5.95 9.72
N LEU A 262 11.43 -5.77 9.65
CA LEU A 262 12.05 -4.72 8.84
C LEU A 262 11.87 -4.96 7.34
N ASP A 263 12.01 -6.20 6.88
CA ASP A 263 11.77 -6.56 5.48
C ASP A 263 10.31 -6.37 5.08
N PHE A 264 9.36 -6.82 5.93
CA PHE A 264 7.94 -6.60 5.66
C PHE A 264 7.59 -5.11 5.61
N PHE A 265 8.14 -4.29 6.52
CA PHE A 265 7.88 -2.85 6.56
C PHE A 265 8.50 -2.10 5.36
N MET A 266 9.74 -2.45 4.99
CA MET A 266 10.46 -1.88 3.85
C MET A 266 9.84 -2.26 2.50
N VAL A 267 9.35 -3.50 2.36
CA VAL A 267 8.74 -4.00 1.12
C VAL A 267 7.29 -3.53 0.95
N SER A 268 6.52 -3.48 2.05
CA SER A 268 5.09 -3.13 1.98
C SER A 268 4.85 -1.61 1.91
N HIS A 269 5.75 -0.80 2.47
CA HIS A 269 5.63 0.66 2.52
C HIS A 269 6.95 1.35 2.16
N PRO A 270 7.44 1.24 0.90
CA PRO A 270 8.63 1.98 0.48
C PRO A 270 8.34 3.49 0.64
N PRO A 271 9.00 4.18 1.58
CA PRO A 271 8.68 5.57 1.92
C PRO A 271 8.84 6.52 0.72
N PHE A 272 9.65 6.12 -0.26
CA PHE A 272 9.87 6.84 -1.51
C PHE A 272 8.67 6.82 -2.48
N LEU A 273 7.89 5.73 -2.53
CA LEU A 273 6.76 5.66 -3.46
C LEU A 273 5.55 6.45 -2.94
N TYR A 274 5.35 6.47 -1.62
CA TYR A 274 4.24 7.20 -1.01
C TYR A 274 4.42 8.72 -1.12
N SER A 275 5.65 9.23 -0.91
CA SER A 275 5.91 10.67 -1.06
C SER A 275 5.77 11.15 -2.51
N ALA A 276 6.22 10.35 -3.49
CA ALA A 276 6.11 10.67 -4.90
C ALA A 276 4.64 10.68 -5.37
N TYR A 277 3.84 9.73 -4.88
CA TYR A 277 2.41 9.69 -5.16
C TYR A 277 1.68 10.90 -4.58
N LEU A 278 1.93 11.24 -3.32
CA LEU A 278 1.34 12.42 -2.67
C LEU A 278 1.74 13.73 -3.37
N GLN A 279 2.99 13.87 -3.80
CA GLN A 279 3.43 15.05 -4.57
C GLN A 279 2.70 15.17 -5.90
N LYS A 280 2.48 14.07 -6.62
CA LYS A 280 1.70 14.08 -7.87
C LYS A 280 0.24 14.45 -7.63
N LEU A 281 -0.38 13.90 -6.58
CA LEU A 281 -1.76 14.21 -6.22
C LEU A 281 -1.91 15.69 -5.84
N LEU A 282 -0.97 16.22 -5.05
CA LEU A 282 -0.94 17.63 -4.65
C LEU A 282 -0.76 18.56 -5.86
N ALA A 283 0.12 18.19 -6.80
CA ALA A 283 0.33 18.94 -8.04
C ALA A 283 -0.92 18.95 -8.93
N TYR A 284 -1.60 17.81 -9.05
CA TYR A 284 -2.85 17.69 -9.78
C TYR A 284 -3.96 18.58 -9.20
N GLU A 285 -4.20 18.50 -7.88
CA GLU A 285 -5.23 19.32 -7.24
C GLU A 285 -4.88 20.81 -7.36
N LYS A 286 -3.62 21.21 -7.17
CA LYS A 286 -3.18 22.60 -7.37
C LYS A 286 -3.47 23.09 -8.80
N ALA A 287 -3.20 22.25 -9.82
CA ALA A 287 -3.50 22.60 -11.21
C ALA A 287 -5.01 22.77 -11.45
N ARG A 288 -5.82 21.90 -10.85
CA ARG A 288 -7.28 21.97 -10.92
C ARG A 288 -7.83 23.25 -10.25
N THR A 289 -7.36 23.60 -9.05
CA THR A 289 -7.80 24.83 -8.36
C THR A 289 -7.45 26.08 -9.18
N ASN A 290 -6.26 26.11 -9.79
CA ASN A 290 -5.84 27.22 -10.66
C ASN A 290 -6.71 27.33 -11.92
N ALA A 291 -7.18 26.21 -12.49
CA ALA A 291 -8.08 26.22 -13.63
C ALA A 291 -9.45 26.82 -13.28
N LEU A 292 -10.00 26.44 -12.12
CA LEU A 292 -11.26 27.01 -11.61
C LEU A 292 -11.12 28.51 -11.31
N LEU A 293 -9.98 28.94 -10.74
CA LEU A 293 -9.69 30.35 -10.50
C LEU A 293 -9.72 31.17 -11.80
N ARG A 294 -9.06 30.69 -12.85
CA ARG A 294 -9.08 31.35 -14.17
C ARG A 294 -10.49 31.42 -14.77
N GLN A 295 -11.28 30.37 -14.60
CA GLN A 295 -12.67 30.37 -15.06
C GLN A 295 -13.52 31.42 -14.31
N ALA A 296 -13.31 31.56 -13.00
CA ALA A 296 -13.98 32.59 -12.20
C ALA A 296 -13.55 34.02 -12.61
N GLU A 297 -12.25 34.23 -12.88
CA GLU A 297 -11.72 35.50 -13.38
C GLU A 297 -12.32 35.87 -14.74
N GLU A 298 -12.41 34.92 -15.67
CA GLU A 298 -12.99 35.14 -17.00
C GLU A 298 -14.49 35.47 -16.92
N LEU A 299 -15.26 34.74 -16.11
CA LEU A 299 -16.67 35.06 -15.87
C LEU A 299 -16.84 36.44 -15.22
N SER A 300 -15.98 36.80 -14.27
CA SER A 300 -15.99 38.12 -13.65
C SER A 300 -15.73 39.24 -14.67
N LYS A 301 -14.79 39.00 -15.60
CA LYS A 301 -14.50 39.92 -16.69
C LYS A 301 -15.71 40.08 -17.64
N GLN A 302 -16.32 38.98 -18.06
CA GLN A 302 -17.52 39.02 -18.92
C GLN A 302 -18.67 39.81 -18.27
N ILE A 303 -18.88 39.67 -16.96
CA ILE A 303 -19.89 40.45 -16.23
C ILE A 303 -19.55 41.95 -16.22
N LYS A 304 -18.27 42.32 -16.06
CA LYS A 304 -17.84 43.72 -16.09
C LYS A 304 -18.04 44.33 -17.48
N ASP A 305 -17.69 43.61 -18.53
CA ASP A 305 -17.83 44.07 -19.92
C ASP A 305 -19.32 44.27 -20.28
N LEU A 306 -20.19 43.31 -19.92
CA LEU A 306 -21.65 43.43 -20.11
C LEU A 306 -22.25 44.62 -19.36
N LYS A 307 -21.79 44.89 -18.12
CA LYS A 307 -22.23 46.06 -17.36
C LYS A 307 -21.77 47.38 -17.99
N ALA A 308 -20.54 47.42 -18.51
CA ALA A 308 -20.01 48.59 -19.19
C ALA A 308 -20.76 48.87 -20.51
N ASP A 309 -21.15 47.83 -21.24
CA ASP A 309 -21.92 47.95 -22.48
C ASP A 309 -23.38 48.35 -22.21
N SER A 310 -24.00 47.80 -21.16
CA SER A 310 -25.32 48.21 -20.69
C SER A 310 -25.36 49.68 -20.27
N GLN A 311 -24.30 50.20 -19.61
CA GLN A 311 -24.21 51.63 -19.27
C GLN A 311 -24.08 52.55 -20.50
N LYS A 312 -23.53 52.05 -21.62
CA LYS A 312 -23.39 52.83 -22.86
C LYS A 312 -24.68 52.82 -23.70
N GLN A 313 -25.47 51.75 -23.64
CA GLN A 313 -26.77 51.68 -24.30
C GLN A 313 -27.85 52.34 -23.42
N LYS A 314 -28.25 53.57 -23.77
CA LYS A 314 -29.28 54.38 -23.07
C LYS A 314 -30.69 53.77 -23.03
N VAL A 315 -30.90 52.55 -23.52
CA VAL A 315 -32.19 51.86 -23.53
C VAL A 315 -32.02 50.51 -22.85
N PRO A 316 -32.61 50.31 -21.65
CA PRO A 316 -32.55 49.03 -20.97
C PRO A 316 -33.43 48.01 -21.70
N THR A 317 -32.83 46.96 -22.25
CA THR A 317 -33.57 45.80 -22.78
C THR A 317 -33.73 44.75 -21.68
N ALA A 318 -34.96 44.31 -21.43
CA ALA A 318 -35.23 43.30 -20.38
C ALA A 318 -34.44 41.98 -20.58
N GLU A 319 -34.05 41.65 -21.81
CA GLU A 319 -33.26 40.45 -22.13
C GLU A 319 -31.81 40.53 -21.62
N THR A 320 -31.21 41.72 -21.54
CA THR A 320 -29.86 41.89 -20.98
C THR A 320 -29.84 41.68 -19.47
N ASP A 321 -30.91 42.04 -18.77
CA ASP A 321 -31.00 41.86 -17.31
C ASP A 321 -31.11 40.37 -16.93
N ASP A 322 -31.91 39.59 -17.66
CA ASP A 322 -32.01 38.13 -17.45
C ASP A 322 -30.67 37.41 -17.68
N TYR A 323 -29.91 37.83 -18.70
CA TYR A 323 -28.60 37.26 -18.98
C TYR A 323 -27.57 37.61 -17.89
N VAL A 324 -27.58 38.85 -17.39
CA VAL A 324 -26.71 39.28 -16.29
C VAL A 324 -27.08 38.55 -14.99
N ILE A 325 -28.36 38.33 -14.70
CA ILE A 325 -28.82 37.54 -13.55
C ILE A 325 -28.31 36.10 -13.65
N HIS A 326 -28.44 35.46 -14.81
CA HIS A 326 -27.96 34.10 -15.03
C HIS A 326 -26.43 33.98 -14.89
N LEU A 327 -25.66 34.93 -15.46
CA LEU A 327 -24.21 34.96 -15.28
C LEU A 327 -23.80 35.19 -13.82
N THR A 328 -24.52 36.06 -13.11
CA THR A 328 -24.25 36.33 -11.69
C THR A 328 -24.52 35.09 -10.82
N ALA A 329 -25.59 34.34 -11.12
CA ALA A 329 -25.88 33.07 -10.47
C ALA A 329 -24.81 32.00 -10.78
N SER A 330 -24.39 31.89 -12.04
CA SER A 330 -23.31 30.97 -12.45
C SER A 330 -21.97 31.32 -11.79
N LEU A 331 -21.65 32.61 -11.65
CA LEU A 331 -20.45 33.07 -10.93
C LEU A 331 -20.53 32.71 -9.44
N ALA A 332 -21.70 32.86 -8.82
CA ALA A 332 -21.90 32.50 -7.41
C ALA A 332 -21.71 30.98 -7.19
N GLU A 333 -22.24 30.14 -8.08
CA GLU A 333 -22.08 28.68 -8.04
C GLU A 333 -20.60 28.28 -8.17
N VAL A 334 -19.87 28.84 -9.14
CA VAL A 334 -18.43 28.58 -9.32
C VAL A 334 -17.62 29.05 -8.11
N ARG A 335 -17.98 30.21 -7.52
CA ARG A 335 -17.31 30.72 -6.31
C ARG A 335 -17.53 29.80 -5.12
N GLN A 336 -18.75 29.32 -4.91
CA GLN A 336 -19.06 28.40 -3.83
C GLN A 336 -18.34 27.05 -4.02
N GLU A 337 -18.27 26.54 -5.25
CA GLU A 337 -17.48 25.35 -5.57
C GLU A 337 -15.97 25.57 -5.30
N LEU A 338 -15.43 26.74 -5.67
CA LEU A 338 -14.05 27.11 -5.39
C LEU A 338 -13.77 27.16 -3.88
N GLU A 339 -14.67 27.76 -3.09
CA GLU A 339 -14.54 27.83 -1.63
C GLU A 339 -14.56 26.43 -1.00
N ASN A 340 -15.50 25.57 -1.41
CA ASN A 340 -15.57 24.18 -0.95
C ASN A 340 -14.31 23.39 -1.30
N LYS A 341 -13.81 23.50 -2.55
CA LYS A 341 -12.59 22.81 -2.97
C LYS A 341 -11.33 23.36 -2.32
N THR A 342 -11.30 24.65 -2.01
CA THR A 342 -10.21 25.26 -1.24
C THR A 342 -10.20 24.71 0.19
N ALA A 343 -11.37 24.56 0.82
CA ALA A 343 -11.48 23.95 2.14
C ALA A 343 -11.03 22.47 2.14
N GLU A 344 -11.45 21.67 1.16
CA GLU A 344 -10.99 20.28 0.98
C GLU A 344 -9.46 20.21 0.81
N PHE A 345 -8.88 21.11 0.00
CA PHE A 345 -7.44 21.18 -0.21
C PHE A 345 -6.68 21.54 1.06
N LEU A 346 -7.17 22.52 1.83
CA LEU A 346 -6.56 22.91 3.11
C LEU A 346 -6.62 21.76 4.12
N GLN A 347 -7.72 21.02 4.17
CA GLN A 347 -7.85 19.83 5.01
C GLN A 347 -6.88 18.73 4.59
N LEU A 348 -6.76 18.45 3.29
CA LEU A 348 -5.81 17.47 2.77
C LEU A 348 -4.35 17.88 3.08
N LYS A 349 -4.03 19.17 2.95
CA LYS A 349 -2.72 19.72 3.31
C LYS A 349 -2.44 19.56 4.81
N ALA A 350 -3.41 19.87 5.68
CA ALA A 350 -3.27 19.67 7.12
C ALA A 350 -3.01 18.19 7.44
N ASN A 351 -3.76 17.27 6.85
CA ASN A 351 -3.56 15.83 7.02
C ASN A 351 -2.17 15.38 6.56
N CYS A 352 -1.67 15.92 5.43
CA CYS A 352 -0.32 15.61 4.95
C CYS A 352 0.77 16.12 5.91
N GLU A 353 0.61 17.31 6.48
CA GLU A 353 1.55 17.84 7.49
C GLU A 353 1.51 17.02 8.79
N THR A 354 0.33 16.59 9.24
CA THR A 354 0.21 15.67 10.37
C THR A 354 0.91 14.35 10.08
N LEU A 355 0.71 13.77 8.90
CA LEU A 355 1.36 12.52 8.49
C LEU A 355 2.88 12.67 8.41
N LYS A 356 3.36 13.81 7.90
CA LYS A 356 4.78 14.15 7.85
C LYS A 356 5.37 14.27 9.26
N GLY A 357 4.63 14.87 10.20
CA GLY A 357 4.99 14.92 11.62
C GLY A 357 5.10 13.53 12.24
N ILE A 358 4.12 12.65 12.02
CA ILE A 358 4.14 11.26 12.50
C ILE A 358 5.32 10.49 11.92
N LEU A 359 5.53 10.58 10.60
CA LEU A 359 6.66 9.93 9.93
C LEU A 359 8.00 10.47 10.44
N SER A 360 8.13 11.78 10.61
CA SER A 360 9.34 12.39 11.17
C SER A 360 9.62 11.89 12.58
N TRP A 361 8.60 11.78 13.42
CA TRP A 361 8.75 11.29 14.79
C TRP A 361 9.09 9.80 14.83
N GLN A 362 8.48 8.99 13.96
CA GLN A 362 8.86 7.58 13.80
C GLN A 362 10.31 7.45 13.34
N TRP A 363 10.75 8.25 12.37
CA TRP A 363 12.13 8.24 11.88
C TRP A 363 13.13 8.62 12.97
N THR A 364 12.86 9.66 13.77
CA THR A 364 13.75 10.03 14.89
C THR A 364 13.75 8.96 15.98
N PHE A 365 12.61 8.33 16.26
CA PHE A 365 12.52 7.21 17.18
C PHE A 365 13.31 5.99 16.70
N PHE A 366 13.19 5.62 15.43
CA PHE A 366 13.97 4.53 14.84
C PHE A 366 15.47 4.84 14.83
N LEU A 367 15.85 6.08 14.51
CA LEU A 367 17.25 6.49 14.52
C LEU A 367 17.83 6.43 15.94
N ALA A 368 17.07 6.87 16.95
CA ALA A 368 17.46 6.77 18.36
C ALA A 368 17.56 5.31 18.84
N LEU A 369 16.60 4.47 18.47
CA LEU A 369 16.64 3.04 18.78
C LEU A 369 17.88 2.38 18.14
N PHE A 370 18.16 2.73 16.88
CA PHE A 370 19.31 2.22 16.14
C PHE A 370 20.64 2.65 16.77
N THR A 371 20.79 3.93 17.14
CA THR A 371 22.00 4.41 17.82
C THR A 371 22.19 3.73 19.17
N HIS A 372 21.12 3.51 19.95
CA HIS A 372 21.18 2.74 21.19
C HIS A 372 21.60 1.28 20.96
N LEU A 373 21.08 0.61 19.93
CA LEU A 373 21.47 -0.76 19.59
C LEU A 373 22.95 -0.84 19.16
N VAL A 374 23.43 0.12 18.38
CA VAL A 374 24.84 0.20 17.97
C VAL A 374 25.74 0.44 19.18
N LEU A 375 25.38 1.36 20.09
CA LEU A 375 26.14 1.60 21.31
C LEU A 375 26.15 0.38 22.23
N ALA A 376 25.01 -0.30 22.40
CA ALA A 376 24.93 -1.54 23.17
C ALA A 376 25.82 -2.64 22.57
N PHE A 377 25.83 -2.76 21.24
CA PHE A 377 26.70 -3.69 20.53
C PHE A 377 28.18 -3.36 20.70
N MET A 378 28.56 -2.08 20.60
CA MET A 378 29.94 -1.62 20.82
C MET A 378 30.41 -1.87 22.26
N LEU A 379 29.56 -1.59 23.26
CA LEU A 379 29.86 -1.88 24.67
C LEU A 379 30.01 -3.37 24.93
N TRP A 380 29.11 -4.19 24.35
CA TRP A 380 29.19 -5.64 24.44
C TRP A 380 30.48 -6.17 23.80
N TRP A 381 30.84 -5.68 22.61
CA TRP A 381 32.08 -6.03 21.93
C TRP A 381 33.31 -5.65 22.77
N TRP A 382 33.33 -4.43 23.30
CA TRP A 382 34.44 -3.95 24.14
C TRP A 382 34.60 -4.81 25.39
N TRP A 383 33.49 -5.13 26.06
CA TRP A 383 33.50 -6.02 27.22
C TRP A 383 34.00 -7.42 26.87
N ALA A 384 33.57 -7.98 25.74
CA ALA A 384 34.06 -9.27 25.26
C ALA A 384 35.57 -9.27 25.01
N ARG A 385 36.14 -8.20 24.42
CA ARG A 385 37.59 -8.06 24.24
C ARG A 385 38.35 -7.92 25.56
N CYS A 386 37.82 -7.17 26.52
CA CYS A 386 38.39 -7.07 27.86
C CYS A 386 38.41 -8.43 28.58
N LEU A 387 37.33 -9.21 28.45
CA LEU A 387 37.24 -10.56 29.00
C LEU A 387 38.26 -11.50 28.34
N GLN A 388 38.38 -11.46 27.01
CA GLN A 388 39.35 -12.25 26.26
C GLN A 388 40.78 -11.93 26.66
N SER A 389 41.14 -10.64 26.83
CA SER A 389 42.47 -10.23 27.28
C SER A 389 42.78 -10.71 28.71
N LYS A 390 41.82 -10.66 29.63
CA LYS A 390 41.97 -11.23 30.98
C LYS A 390 42.13 -12.75 30.97
N LEU A 391 41.35 -13.45 30.13
CA LEU A 391 41.48 -14.90 29.97
C LEU A 391 42.86 -15.31 29.42
N ILE A 392 43.39 -14.58 28.43
CA ILE A 392 44.75 -14.82 27.90
C ILE A 392 45.81 -14.64 28.99
N LYS A 393 45.69 -13.61 29.86
CA LYS A 393 46.62 -13.43 30.99
C LYS A 393 46.53 -14.54 32.04
N ILE A 394 45.35 -15.09 32.29
CA ILE A 394 45.16 -16.20 33.23
C ILE A 394 45.66 -17.53 32.65
N LEU A 395 45.59 -17.71 31.33
CA LEU A 395 46.05 -18.93 30.67
C LEU A 395 47.57 -18.94 30.39
N ASN A 396 48.22 -17.78 30.28
CA ASN A 396 49.67 -17.64 30.23
C ASN A 396 50.32 -17.67 31.63
N VAL A 397 49.89 -18.58 32.50
CA VAL A 397 50.68 -18.92 33.70
C VAL A 397 51.93 -19.65 33.19
N PRO A 398 53.15 -19.14 33.44
CA PRO A 398 54.35 -19.87 33.08
C PRO A 398 54.34 -21.20 33.84
N VAL A 399 54.32 -22.29 33.09
CA VAL A 399 54.55 -23.62 33.62
C VAL A 399 56.04 -23.68 33.95
N ASN A 400 56.36 -23.47 35.23
CA ASN A 400 57.68 -23.80 35.77
C ASN A 400 57.81 -25.31 35.94
#